data_AF-A0A380JGK7-F1
#
_entry.id   AF-A0A380JGK7-F1
#
_cell.length_a   1.000
_cell.length_b   1.000
_cell.length_c   1.000
_cell.angle_alpha   90.00
_cell.angle_beta   90.00
_cell.angle_gamma   90.00
#
_symmetry.space_group_name_H-M   'P 1'
#
loop_
_entity.id
_entity.type
_entity.pdbx_description
1 polymer ?
#
loop_
_entity_poly.entity_id
_entity_poly.type
_entity_poly.pdbx_seq_one_letter_code
_entity_poly.pdbx_strand_id
1 'polypeptide(L)'
;MEKNKDTRFIELNHIDTREAAKNVAKLFEENKTYFLNGAWGSGKSTFLNEVKSYSNMDFVVLDLWRLSDNRSIIEVGFSKIHPQLYRSYKGLLVAIVAIALLFTTQFNFGLQSFINERFGAWANFITLLFGVIALGAAIYQFFKPKSDIFYASQFERLEIKNKLLIIDDFDRLTEGQQKESYKLFALLNGKLPIVFVGDIEKVYDNAPDNFLSKVIDRRIDLPFGLHPSNIWNGYFKEFERKYDIALSKEFKQLFIIERRNLRDRVHFNDYVTKEFIDRNKYGRVQVEQILVVIYIYLFYPGGYTKLFNDEIVLLLPDEELGDDIIPKILKTILRTELHQLPRDFLTNKKDYYVYESPSNLTNEELKNIFDNEKALSSYIADSEIISDFYIYLQDKYDNFPETTKTMLLKIALGEPAKTGNVSYSVDFILRRVTEKYIRENDVEVDFEELLYIFWKTKLEEFKINDYSILLFILVNYCYYRDNIAFERINIDFPELSRSDFKTYQFKLF
;
A
#
# COMPACT_ATOMS: atom_id res chain seq x y z
N MET A 1 22.05 -18.03 -8.54
CA MET A 1 20.67 -17.95 -9.06
C MET A 1 20.15 -16.55 -8.77
N GLU A 2 20.36 -15.62 -9.70
CA GLU A 2 19.64 -14.35 -9.69
C GLU A 2 18.16 -14.66 -9.89
N LYS A 3 17.32 -14.36 -8.88
CA LYS A 3 15.88 -14.29 -9.11
C LYS A 3 15.69 -13.24 -10.20
N ASN A 4 15.20 -13.66 -11.36
CA ASN A 4 14.73 -12.78 -12.41
C ASN A 4 13.71 -11.84 -11.74
N LYS A 5 14.12 -10.60 -11.49
CA LYS A 5 13.32 -9.61 -10.73
C LYS A 5 12.08 -9.40 -11.59
N ASP A 6 10.92 -9.83 -11.12
CA ASP A 6 9.67 -9.69 -11.88
C ASP A 6 9.57 -8.24 -12.35
N THR A 7 9.64 -8.05 -13.67
CA THR A 7 9.78 -6.74 -14.28
C THR A 7 8.58 -5.84 -14.01
N ARG A 8 7.51 -6.37 -13.39
CA ARG A 8 6.27 -5.69 -12.99
C ARG A 8 6.38 -4.87 -11.70
N PHE A 9 7.45 -4.99 -10.90
CA PHE A 9 7.65 -4.16 -9.71
C PHE A 9 7.87 -2.66 -10.02
N ILE A 10 7.06 -1.74 -9.50
CA ILE A 10 7.26 -0.29 -9.71
C ILE A 10 8.33 0.22 -8.75
N GLU A 11 9.45 0.67 -9.31
CA GLU A 11 10.51 1.34 -8.56
C GLU A 11 10.12 2.80 -8.33
N LEU A 12 10.04 3.20 -7.06
CA LEU A 12 9.61 4.56 -6.71
C LEU A 12 10.72 5.56 -6.98
N ASN A 13 10.59 6.27 -8.10
CA ASN A 13 11.53 7.31 -8.47
C ASN A 13 11.64 8.41 -7.40
N HIS A 14 12.88 8.88 -7.21
CA HIS A 14 13.18 10.05 -6.38
C HIS A 14 12.69 11.31 -7.08
N ILE A 15 12.03 12.20 -6.33
CA ILE A 15 11.53 13.46 -6.85
C ILE A 15 12.63 14.50 -6.68
N ASP A 16 13.04 15.14 -7.78
CA ASP A 16 14.10 16.14 -7.78
C ASP A 16 13.69 17.37 -6.96
N THR A 17 14.42 17.65 -5.88
CA THR A 17 14.26 18.87 -5.07
C THR A 17 15.52 19.73 -4.99
N ARG A 18 16.49 19.52 -5.90
CA ARG A 18 17.84 20.09 -5.82
C ARG A 18 17.87 21.61 -5.78
N GLU A 19 17.12 22.26 -6.66
CA GLU A 19 17.12 23.73 -6.73
C GLU A 19 16.53 24.37 -5.47
N ALA A 20 15.47 23.78 -4.91
CA ALA A 20 14.91 24.21 -3.64
C ALA A 20 15.90 23.95 -2.48
N ALA A 21 16.56 22.79 -2.49
CA ALA A 21 17.53 22.43 -1.47
C ALA A 21 18.73 23.40 -1.43
N LYS A 22 19.26 23.79 -2.60
CA LYS A 22 20.33 24.81 -2.72
C LYS A 22 19.89 26.17 -2.17
N ASN A 23 18.67 26.59 -2.47
CA ASN A 23 18.15 27.87 -1.98
C ASN A 23 17.99 27.86 -0.46
N VAL A 24 17.48 26.77 0.11
CA VAL A 24 17.36 26.60 1.56
C VAL A 24 18.72 26.51 2.24
N ALA A 25 19.70 25.83 1.64
CA ALA A 25 21.06 25.77 2.17
C ALA A 25 21.69 27.18 2.33
N LYS A 26 21.46 28.07 1.35
CA LYS A 26 21.89 29.48 1.44
C LYS A 26 21.16 30.26 2.53
N LEU A 27 19.86 30.01 2.72
CA LEU A 27 19.11 30.66 3.81
C LEU A 27 19.70 30.31 5.17
N PHE A 28 20.12 29.06 5.36
CA PHE A 28 20.70 28.59 6.61
C PHE A 28 22.05 29.24 6.97
N GLU A 29 22.71 29.94 6.05
CA GLU A 29 23.87 30.78 6.37
C GLU A 29 23.52 31.97 7.28
N GLU A 30 22.26 32.40 7.29
CA GLU A 30 21.77 33.37 8.26
C GLU A 30 21.47 32.65 9.60
N ASN A 31 22.05 33.12 10.71
CA ASN A 31 21.79 32.62 12.08
C ASN A 31 20.37 32.99 12.58
N LYS A 32 19.36 32.57 11.84
CA LYS A 32 17.94 32.80 12.09
C LYS A 32 17.23 31.51 12.46
N THR A 33 16.01 31.68 12.94
CA THR A 33 15.11 30.59 13.30
C THR A 33 14.13 30.31 12.17
N TYR A 34 14.10 29.07 11.74
CA TYR A 34 13.31 28.57 10.63
C TYR A 34 12.29 27.53 11.11
N PHE A 35 11.13 27.49 10.45
CA PHE A 35 10.18 26.40 10.60
C PHE A 35 9.97 25.70 9.26
N LEU A 36 10.42 24.46 9.16
CA LEU A 36 10.16 23.58 8.02
C LEU A 36 8.80 22.91 8.19
N ASN A 37 7.81 23.48 7.51
CA ASN A 37 6.43 23.03 7.60
C ASN A 37 6.14 21.86 6.67
N GLY A 38 5.43 20.86 7.20
CA GLY A 38 4.74 19.86 6.41
C GLY A 38 4.16 18.75 7.28
N ALA A 39 3.15 18.07 6.75
CA ALA A 39 2.52 16.93 7.42
C ALA A 39 3.50 15.78 7.67
N TRP A 40 3.11 14.82 8.52
CA TRP A 40 3.90 13.61 8.72
C TRP A 40 3.95 12.77 7.43
N GLY A 41 5.13 12.23 7.08
CA GLY A 41 5.31 11.43 5.87
C GLY A 41 5.54 12.23 4.57
N SER A 42 5.54 13.55 4.62
CA SER A 42 5.75 14.43 3.45
C SER A 42 7.17 14.46 2.88
N GLY A 43 8.14 13.84 3.55
CA GLY A 43 9.54 13.79 3.09
C GLY A 43 10.47 14.86 3.66
N LYS A 44 10.08 15.54 4.75
CA LYS A 44 10.90 16.58 5.42
C LYS A 44 12.33 16.13 5.70
N SER A 45 12.53 14.94 6.28
CA SER A 45 13.87 14.43 6.60
C SER A 45 14.70 14.15 5.34
N THR A 46 14.08 13.62 4.28
CA THR A 46 14.74 13.40 2.99
C THR A 46 15.16 14.74 2.37
N PHE A 47 14.28 15.75 2.41
CA PHE A 47 14.59 17.09 1.93
C PHE A 47 15.75 17.73 2.72
N LEU A 48 15.75 17.63 4.05
CA LEU A 48 16.85 18.14 4.89
C LEU A 48 18.18 17.43 4.63
N ASN A 49 18.16 16.13 4.35
CA ASN A 49 19.37 15.41 3.93
C ASN A 49 19.89 15.92 2.58
N GLU A 50 19.01 16.27 1.66
CA GLU A 50 19.40 16.90 0.39
C GLU A 50 19.97 18.30 0.61
N VAL A 51 19.35 19.13 1.46
CA VAL A 51 19.87 20.45 1.84
C VAL A 51 21.27 20.32 2.48
N LYS A 52 21.48 19.33 3.35
CA LYS A 52 22.78 19.05 3.98
C LYS A 52 23.87 18.81 2.94
N SER A 53 23.57 18.16 1.82
CA SER A 53 24.55 17.91 0.75
C SER A 53 25.06 19.19 0.06
N TYR A 54 24.32 20.30 0.18
CA TYR A 54 24.68 21.61 -0.37
C TYR A 54 25.12 22.62 0.70
N SER A 55 25.20 22.22 1.96
CA SER A 55 25.60 23.08 3.08
C SER A 55 26.95 22.66 3.65
N ASN A 56 27.77 23.65 4.03
CA ASN A 56 29.01 23.42 4.78
C ASN A 56 28.79 23.27 6.30
N MET A 57 27.54 23.27 6.75
CA MET A 57 27.18 23.18 8.17
C MET A 57 26.98 21.74 8.64
N ASP A 58 27.35 21.47 9.89
CA ASP A 58 27.04 20.22 10.57
C ASP A 58 25.62 20.27 11.14
N PHE A 59 24.78 19.32 10.72
CA PHE A 59 23.37 19.24 11.08
C PHE A 59 23.24 18.45 12.38
N VAL A 60 22.93 19.15 13.47
CA VAL A 60 22.78 18.60 14.81
C VAL A 60 21.31 18.37 15.09
N VAL A 61 20.86 17.11 15.06
CA VAL A 61 19.46 16.74 15.31
C VAL A 61 19.19 16.51 16.80
N LEU A 62 18.14 17.15 17.31
CA LEU A 62 17.57 17.00 18.66
C LEU A 62 16.20 16.32 18.59
N ASP A 63 16.16 15.08 19.06
CA ASP A 63 14.93 14.29 19.16
C ASP A 63 14.27 14.49 20.53
N LEU A 64 13.54 15.59 20.70
CA LEU A 64 12.97 15.96 22.00
C LEU A 64 11.81 15.03 22.45
N TRP A 65 11.08 14.43 21.50
CA TRP A 65 9.98 13.49 21.79
C TRP A 65 10.44 12.18 22.46
N ARG A 66 11.70 11.77 22.27
CA ARG A 66 12.24 10.50 22.78
C ARG A 66 13.00 10.61 24.10
N LEU A 67 12.96 11.78 24.75
CA LEU A 67 13.67 12.01 26.01
C LEU A 67 12.97 11.28 27.17
N SER A 68 13.38 10.04 27.43
CA SER A 68 13.09 9.30 28.69
C SER A 68 14.12 9.58 29.79
N ASP A 69 15.04 10.50 29.53
CA ASP A 69 16.20 10.78 30.36
C ASP A 69 15.89 11.81 31.45
N ASN A 70 16.53 11.69 32.61
CA ASN A 70 16.45 12.67 33.70
C ASN A 70 17.22 13.98 33.40
N ARG A 71 17.99 14.01 32.31
CA ARG A 71 18.72 15.19 31.84
C ARG A 71 17.76 16.28 31.35
N SER A 72 18.10 17.54 31.64
CA SER A 72 17.37 18.68 31.08
C SER A 72 17.61 18.84 29.58
N ILE A 73 16.68 19.52 28.89
CA ILE A 73 16.81 19.82 27.47
C ILE A 73 18.07 20.65 27.19
N ILE A 74 18.49 21.50 28.12
CA ILE A 74 19.73 22.30 28.02
C ILE A 74 20.96 21.39 28.06
N GLU A 75 21.03 20.43 28.99
CA GLU A 75 22.13 19.45 29.04
C GLU A 75 22.17 18.58 27.77
N VAL A 76 21.00 18.15 27.29
CA VAL A 76 20.89 17.36 26.04
C VAL A 76 21.38 18.19 24.85
N GLY A 77 20.91 19.43 24.71
CA GLY A 77 21.36 20.36 23.68
C GLY A 77 22.87 20.57 23.71
N PHE A 78 23.45 20.79 24.90
CA PHE A 78 24.90 20.95 25.07
C PHE A 78 25.67 19.70 24.65
N SER A 79 25.18 18.51 25.03
CA SER A 79 25.82 17.24 24.67
C SER A 79 25.85 16.98 23.15
N LYS A 80 24.87 17.53 22.41
CA LYS A 80 24.75 17.40 20.96
C LYS A 80 25.54 18.47 20.22
N ILE A 81 25.50 19.72 20.68
CA ILE A 81 26.21 20.84 20.05
C ILE A 81 27.72 20.77 20.36
N HIS A 82 28.12 20.40 21.57
CA HIS A 82 29.53 20.30 21.98
C HIS A 82 29.88 18.91 22.54
N PRO A 83 29.87 17.85 21.71
CA PRO A 83 30.01 16.47 22.20
C PRO A 83 31.36 16.19 22.88
N GLN A 84 32.44 16.79 22.38
CA GLN A 84 33.77 16.62 22.97
C GLN A 84 33.87 17.30 24.35
N LEU A 85 33.44 18.55 24.46
CA LEU A 85 33.45 19.29 25.73
C LEU A 85 32.55 18.62 26.78
N TYR A 86 31.36 18.14 26.37
CA TYR A 86 30.48 17.41 27.26
C TYR A 86 31.14 16.13 27.81
N ARG A 87 31.78 15.33 26.94
CA ARG A 87 32.53 14.15 27.36
C ARG A 87 33.70 14.51 28.26
N SER A 88 34.43 15.58 27.97
CA SER A 88 35.51 16.09 28.81
C SER A 88 35.01 16.51 30.20
N TYR A 89 33.89 17.23 30.30
CA TYR A 89 33.33 17.63 31.59
C TYR A 89 32.86 16.42 32.41
N LYS A 90 32.17 15.45 31.79
CA LYS A 90 31.76 14.22 32.48
C LYS A 90 32.99 13.40 32.91
N GLY A 91 34.00 13.27 32.04
CA GLY A 91 35.25 12.58 32.34
C GLY A 91 36.02 13.25 33.47
N LEU A 92 36.12 14.58 33.46
CA LEU A 92 36.75 15.36 34.52
C LEU A 92 36.01 15.19 35.85
N LEU A 93 34.68 15.20 35.85
CA LEU A 93 33.88 15.00 37.05
C LEU A 93 34.12 13.61 37.64
N VAL A 94 34.11 12.56 36.82
CA VAL A 94 34.42 11.19 37.26
C VAL A 94 35.85 11.07 37.76
N ALA A 95 36.82 11.69 37.07
CA ALA A 95 38.22 11.72 37.51
C ALA A 95 38.38 12.42 38.85
N ILE A 96 37.72 13.56 39.07
CA ILE A 96 37.72 14.27 40.35
C ILE A 96 37.15 13.39 41.46
N VAL A 97 36.02 12.72 41.23
CA VAL A 97 35.41 11.81 42.20
C VAL A 97 36.33 10.61 42.49
N ALA A 98 36.93 10.01 41.46
CA ALA A 98 37.87 8.90 41.62
C ALA A 98 39.12 9.32 42.41
N ILE A 99 39.71 10.47 42.07
CA ILE A 99 40.85 11.05 42.79
C ILE A 99 40.47 11.32 44.24
N ALA A 100 39.32 11.95 44.48
CA ALA A 100 38.78 12.19 45.81
C ALA A 100 38.65 10.90 46.65
N LEU A 101 38.11 9.83 46.08
CA LEU A 101 37.99 8.54 46.76
C LEU A 101 39.35 7.91 47.07
N LEU A 102 40.33 8.01 46.15
CA LEU A 102 41.70 7.52 46.36
C LEU A 102 42.43 8.22 47.53
N PHE A 103 41.99 9.43 47.90
CA PHE A 103 42.51 10.18 49.04
C PHE A 103 41.81 9.89 50.37
N THR A 104 40.70 9.17 50.35
CA THR A 104 40.05 8.72 51.59
C THR A 104 40.87 7.63 52.27
N THR A 105 40.83 7.59 53.60
CA THR A 105 41.62 6.65 54.40
C THR A 105 41.30 5.18 54.08
N GLN A 106 40.12 4.91 53.51
CA GLN A 106 39.64 3.58 53.12
C GLN A 106 40.27 3.01 51.85
N PHE A 107 40.78 3.84 50.93
CA PHE A 107 41.35 3.40 49.64
C PHE A 107 42.84 3.76 49.49
N ASN A 108 43.57 3.88 50.60
CA ASN A 108 44.94 4.39 50.64
C ASN A 108 45.97 3.47 49.94
N PHE A 109 46.11 3.61 48.62
CA PHE A 109 47.09 2.90 47.78
C PHE A 109 48.54 3.44 47.91
N GLY A 110 48.91 4.07 49.03
CA GLY A 110 50.24 4.70 49.21
C GLY A 110 50.39 6.07 48.51
N LEU A 111 49.28 6.69 48.09
CA LEU A 111 49.27 8.05 47.51
C LEU A 111 49.69 9.11 48.52
N GLN A 112 49.36 8.93 49.79
CA GLN A 112 49.72 9.85 50.85
C GLN A 112 51.25 9.89 51.08
N SER A 113 51.93 8.74 51.01
CA SER A 113 53.40 8.69 51.08
C SER A 113 54.05 9.34 49.86
N PHE A 114 53.52 9.11 48.65
CA PHE A 114 54.02 9.73 47.42
C PHE A 114 53.92 11.28 47.46
N ILE A 115 52.81 11.82 47.98
CA ILE A 115 52.61 13.27 48.06
C ILE A 115 53.46 13.89 49.17
N ASN A 116 53.57 13.22 50.32
CA ASN A 116 54.46 13.64 51.39
C ASN A 116 55.93 13.70 50.91
N GLU A 117 56.37 12.72 50.10
CA GLU A 117 57.72 12.68 49.53
C GLU A 117 57.94 13.75 48.45
N ARG A 118 56.96 13.97 47.56
CA ARG A 118 57.11 14.88 46.41
C ARG A 118 56.88 16.36 46.75
N PHE A 119 56.02 16.66 47.71
CA PHE A 119 55.56 18.02 48.04
C PHE A 119 55.87 18.46 49.47
N GLY A 120 56.43 17.60 50.32
CA GLY A 120 56.96 17.95 51.64
C GLY A 120 55.95 18.72 52.49
N ALA A 121 56.31 19.92 52.93
CA ALA A 121 55.48 20.79 53.77
C ALA A 121 54.11 21.15 53.15
N TRP A 122 53.96 21.08 51.82
CA TRP A 122 52.71 21.37 51.12
C TRP A 122 51.75 20.18 51.07
N ALA A 123 52.19 18.98 51.44
CA ALA A 123 51.39 17.76 51.32
C ALA A 123 50.12 17.78 52.18
N ASN A 124 50.20 18.36 53.40
CA ASN A 124 49.04 18.53 54.28
C ASN A 124 48.00 19.49 53.68
N PHE A 125 48.45 20.59 53.05
CA PHE A 125 47.58 21.53 52.37
C PHE A 125 46.90 20.89 51.15
N ILE A 126 47.66 20.15 50.34
CA ILE A 126 47.15 19.43 49.16
C ILE A 126 46.11 18.38 49.58
N THR A 127 46.38 17.61 50.63
CA THR A 127 45.45 16.58 51.16
C THR A 127 44.15 17.22 51.66
N LEU A 128 44.24 18.36 52.36
CA LEU A 128 43.07 19.12 52.80
C LEU A 128 42.26 19.66 51.61
N LEU A 129 42.92 20.17 50.58
CA LEU A 129 42.27 20.66 49.36
C LEU A 129 41.52 19.54 48.63
N PHE A 130 42.12 18.36 48.48
CA PHE A 130 41.45 17.20 47.89
C PHE A 130 40.31 16.68 48.77
N GLY A 131 40.44 16.72 50.10
CA GLY A 131 39.35 16.40 51.02
C GLY A 131 38.14 17.33 50.89
N VAL A 132 38.39 18.63 50.71
CA VAL A 132 37.33 19.63 50.43
C VAL A 132 36.69 19.40 49.06
N ILE A 133 37.48 19.08 48.04
CA ILE A 133 36.97 18.73 46.70
C ILE A 133 36.13 17.46 46.75
N ALA A 134 36.57 16.44 47.49
CA ALA A 134 35.84 15.19 47.71
C ALA A 134 34.48 15.44 48.37
N LEU A 135 34.47 16.25 49.43
CA LEU A 135 33.25 16.66 50.12
C LEU A 135 32.32 17.44 49.17
N GLY A 136 32.87 18.38 48.38
CA GLY A 136 32.11 19.14 47.39
C GLY A 136 31.50 18.25 46.30
N ALA A 137 32.25 17.27 45.81
CA ALA A 137 31.77 16.30 44.83
C ALA A 137 30.67 15.38 45.41
N ALA A 138 30.82 14.95 46.66
CA ALA A 138 29.81 14.16 47.37
C ALA A 138 28.52 14.97 47.61
N ILE A 139 28.65 16.24 48.02
CA ILE A 139 27.52 17.18 48.15
C ILE A 139 26.84 17.37 46.79
N TYR A 140 27.59 17.60 45.72
CA TYR A 140 27.04 17.74 44.38
C TYR A 140 26.29 16.48 43.92
N GLN A 141 26.84 15.29 44.18
CA GLN A 141 26.21 14.00 43.85
C GLN A 141 24.96 13.73 44.71
N PHE A 142 24.95 14.16 45.98
CA PHE A 142 23.84 13.99 46.90
C PHE A 142 22.67 14.92 46.55
N PHE A 143 22.93 16.19 46.29
CA PHE A 143 21.89 17.17 45.97
C PHE A 143 21.43 17.13 44.51
N LYS A 144 22.26 16.59 43.59
CA LYS A 144 22.01 16.60 42.14
C LYS A 144 21.43 17.94 41.65
N PRO A 145 22.03 19.09 41.98
CA PRO A 145 21.50 20.38 41.57
C PRO A 145 21.39 20.42 40.04
N LYS A 146 20.33 21.02 39.51
CA LYS A 146 20.09 21.09 38.06
C LYS A 146 21.34 21.69 37.38
N SER A 147 21.99 20.88 36.55
CA SER A 147 23.22 21.21 35.82
C SER A 147 23.01 22.31 34.76
N ASP A 148 21.75 22.70 34.53
CA ASP A 148 21.27 23.66 33.54
C ASP A 148 22.01 24.99 33.59
N ILE A 149 22.28 25.53 34.79
CA ILE A 149 22.95 26.83 34.97
C ILE A 149 24.38 26.76 34.41
N PHE A 150 25.09 25.66 34.65
CA PHE A 150 26.45 25.48 34.16
C PHE A 150 26.48 25.44 32.63
N TYR A 151 25.66 24.57 32.02
CA TYR A 151 25.62 24.42 30.56
C TYR A 151 25.10 25.69 29.87
N ALA A 152 24.11 26.38 30.45
CA ALA A 152 23.63 27.67 29.95
C ALA A 152 24.76 28.72 29.93
N SER A 153 25.53 28.83 31.01
CA SER A 153 26.67 29.75 31.07
C SER A 153 27.77 29.39 30.05
N GLN A 154 27.99 28.09 29.76
CA GLN A 154 28.93 27.69 28.73
C GLN A 154 28.44 28.08 27.32
N PHE A 155 27.14 27.96 27.04
CA PHE A 155 26.58 28.43 25.77
C PHE A 155 26.71 29.95 25.57
N GLU A 156 26.76 30.74 26.63
CA GLU A 156 27.03 32.19 26.55
C GLU A 156 28.48 32.51 26.20
N ARG A 157 29.43 31.68 26.65
CA ARG A 157 30.87 31.94 26.48
C ARG A 157 31.47 31.31 25.23
N LEU A 158 30.91 30.19 24.77
CA LEU A 158 31.45 29.42 23.66
C LEU A 158 30.84 29.89 22.34
N GLU A 159 31.70 30.12 21.35
CA GLU A 159 31.27 30.40 19.99
C GLU A 159 30.85 29.10 19.29
N ILE A 160 29.72 29.14 18.58
CA ILE A 160 29.18 28.00 17.84
C ILE A 160 29.41 28.30 16.35
N LYS A 161 30.26 27.51 15.69
CA LYS A 161 30.61 27.69 14.27
C LYS A 161 30.13 26.52 13.43
N ASN A 162 29.64 26.82 12.22
CA ASN A 162 29.30 25.85 11.18
C ASN A 162 28.36 24.74 11.67
N LYS A 163 27.38 25.08 12.52
CA LYS A 163 26.40 24.14 13.04
C LYS A 163 25.00 24.66 12.80
N LEU A 164 24.11 23.74 12.50
CA LEU A 164 22.67 23.99 12.37
C LEU A 164 21.93 23.05 13.31
N LEU A 165 21.05 23.61 14.13
CA LEU A 165 20.24 22.83 15.06
C LEU A 165 18.93 22.42 14.41
N ILE A 166 18.67 21.13 14.30
CA ILE A 166 17.39 20.59 13.82
C ILE A 166 16.63 20.04 15.01
N ILE A 167 15.38 20.42 15.12
CA ILE A 167 14.47 19.94 16.16
C ILE A 167 13.37 19.19 15.46
N ASP A 168 13.45 17.87 15.51
CA ASP A 168 12.55 16.98 14.79
C ASP A 168 11.26 16.73 15.56
N ASP A 169 10.18 16.48 14.84
CA ASP A 169 8.84 16.16 15.37
C ASP A 169 8.36 17.15 16.46
N PHE A 170 8.60 18.45 16.25
CA PHE A 170 8.24 19.48 17.24
C PHE A 170 6.73 19.53 17.54
N ASP A 171 5.89 19.21 16.54
CA ASP A 171 4.43 19.14 16.64
C ASP A 171 3.92 18.06 17.61
N ARG A 172 4.80 17.16 18.06
CA ARG A 172 4.47 16.09 19.01
C ARG A 172 4.81 16.42 20.45
N LEU A 173 5.56 17.49 20.70
CA LEU A 173 6.00 17.82 22.05
C LEU A 173 4.83 18.27 22.92
N THR A 174 4.80 17.77 24.16
CA THR A 174 3.87 18.26 25.19
C THR A 174 4.14 19.73 25.54
N GLU A 175 3.15 20.45 26.06
CA GLU A 175 3.30 21.88 26.44
C GLU A 175 4.50 22.11 27.39
N GLY A 176 4.72 21.21 28.36
CA GLY A 176 5.87 21.28 29.27
C GLY A 176 7.21 21.11 28.56
N GLN A 177 7.31 20.16 27.63
CA GLN A 177 8.52 19.97 26.82
C GLN A 177 8.77 21.15 25.89
N GLN A 178 7.72 21.73 25.31
CA GLN A 178 7.81 22.95 24.51
C GLN A 178 8.37 24.10 25.37
N LYS A 179 7.84 24.32 26.57
CA LYS A 179 8.31 25.34 27.53
C LYS A 179 9.80 25.20 27.88
N GLU A 180 10.25 24.00 28.21
CA GLU A 180 11.67 23.76 28.51
C GLU A 180 12.55 23.91 27.26
N SER A 181 12.05 23.53 26.09
CA SER A 181 12.76 23.69 24.83
C SER A 181 12.98 25.16 24.47
N TYR A 182 12.01 26.05 24.77
CA TYR A 182 12.17 27.49 24.59
C TYR A 182 13.33 28.08 25.37
N LYS A 183 13.62 27.59 26.58
CA LYS A 183 14.78 28.08 27.35
C LYS A 183 16.08 27.81 26.60
N LEU A 184 16.21 26.64 26.00
CA LEU A 184 17.37 26.30 25.16
C LEU A 184 17.42 27.22 23.93
N PHE A 185 16.28 27.48 23.28
CA PHE A 185 16.27 28.30 22.06
C PHE A 185 16.62 29.76 22.34
N ALA A 186 16.10 30.33 23.42
CA ALA A 186 16.44 31.69 23.83
C ALA A 186 17.95 31.85 24.07
N LEU A 187 18.64 30.83 24.59
CA LEU A 187 20.09 30.83 24.81
C LEU A 187 20.91 30.73 23.51
N LEU A 188 20.35 30.09 22.49
CA LEU A 188 20.99 29.80 21.21
C LEU A 188 20.61 30.78 20.10
N ASN A 189 19.55 31.57 20.31
CA ASN A 189 19.04 32.50 19.32
C ASN A 189 20.13 33.47 18.84
N GLY A 190 20.28 33.63 17.52
CA GLY A 190 21.32 34.45 16.89
C GLY A 190 22.74 33.86 16.90
N LYS A 191 23.02 32.79 17.67
CA LYS A 191 24.34 32.14 17.72
C LYS A 191 24.53 31.07 16.65
N LEU A 192 23.44 30.42 16.23
CA LEU A 192 23.41 29.47 15.12
C LEU A 192 22.01 29.42 14.48
N PRO A 193 21.87 28.96 13.23
CA PRO A 193 20.57 28.68 12.66
C PRO A 193 19.87 27.52 13.39
N ILE A 194 18.57 27.70 13.63
CA ILE A 194 17.70 26.72 14.27
C ILE A 194 16.56 26.38 13.31
N VAL A 195 16.30 25.10 13.07
CA VAL A 195 15.23 24.62 12.21
C VAL A 195 14.30 23.73 13.00
N PHE A 196 13.08 24.21 13.20
CA PHE A 196 11.96 23.42 13.71
C PHE A 196 11.34 22.62 12.58
N VAL A 197 11.12 21.34 12.79
CA VAL A 197 10.51 20.44 11.80
C VAL A 197 9.19 19.93 12.37
N GLY A 198 8.10 20.16 11.65
CA GLY A 198 6.78 19.77 12.14
C GLY A 198 5.64 20.23 11.25
N ASP A 199 4.43 19.97 11.72
CA ASP A 199 3.18 20.45 11.14
C ASP A 199 2.73 21.70 11.90
N ILE A 200 2.79 22.87 11.25
CA ILE A 200 2.57 24.15 11.93
C ILE A 200 1.14 24.27 12.47
N GLU A 201 0.16 23.68 11.78
CA GLU A 201 -1.25 23.74 12.18
C GLU A 201 -1.44 23.00 13.51
N LYS A 202 -0.87 21.80 13.64
CA LYS A 202 -0.89 21.02 14.89
C LYS A 202 -0.17 21.71 16.04
N VAL A 203 0.91 22.46 15.75
CA VAL A 203 1.62 23.19 16.79
C VAL A 203 0.75 24.33 17.33
N TYR A 204 0.02 25.04 16.46
CA TYR A 204 -0.89 26.10 16.90
C TYR A 204 -2.08 25.55 17.69
N ASP A 205 -2.64 24.41 17.29
CA ASP A 205 -3.75 23.77 18.03
C ASP A 205 -3.34 23.33 19.45
N ASN A 206 -2.08 22.90 19.61
CA ASN A 206 -1.54 22.40 20.87
C ASN A 206 -0.99 23.50 21.80
N ALA A 207 -0.94 24.77 21.36
CA ALA A 207 -0.30 25.87 22.09
C ALA A 207 -1.19 27.13 22.12
N PRO A 208 -1.97 27.38 23.20
CA PRO A 208 -3.00 28.43 23.23
C PRO A 208 -2.47 29.86 23.05
N ASP A 209 -1.18 30.11 23.30
CA ASP A 209 -0.61 31.45 23.31
C ASP A 209 0.17 31.84 22.02
N ASN A 210 0.12 31.01 20.97
CA ASN A 210 0.77 31.26 19.67
C ASN A 210 2.25 31.66 19.76
N PHE A 211 2.97 31.27 20.83
CA PHE A 211 4.34 31.73 21.10
C PHE A 211 5.35 31.39 20.00
N LEU A 212 5.16 30.26 19.32
CA LEU A 212 6.04 29.81 18.25
C LEU A 212 6.15 30.85 17.12
N SER A 213 5.05 31.54 16.82
CA SER A 213 5.00 32.61 15.81
C SER A 213 5.92 33.79 16.13
N LYS A 214 6.27 33.98 17.42
CA LYS A 214 7.16 35.04 17.90
C LYS A 214 8.64 34.64 17.88
N VAL A 215 8.94 33.35 17.79
CA VAL A 215 10.31 32.79 17.81
C VAL A 215 10.79 32.45 16.41
N ILE A 216 9.88 32.16 15.48
CA ILE A 216 10.20 31.83 14.08
C ILE A 216 10.43 33.13 13.29
N ASP A 217 11.62 33.28 12.72
CA ASP A 217 11.92 34.39 11.81
C ASP A 217 11.37 34.12 10.40
N ARG A 218 11.43 32.86 9.94
CA ARG A 218 11.03 32.46 8.59
C ARG A 218 10.35 31.09 8.55
N ARG A 219 9.24 31.00 7.83
CA ARG A 219 8.60 29.72 7.47
C ARG A 219 9.12 29.23 6.13
N ILE A 220 9.43 27.94 6.05
CA ILE A 220 9.82 27.24 4.83
C ILE A 220 8.81 26.11 4.62
N ASP A 221 8.03 26.19 3.55
CA ASP A 221 7.19 25.07 3.13
C ASP A 221 8.02 24.13 2.24
N LEU A 222 7.59 22.87 2.18
CA LEU A 222 8.21 21.88 1.30
C LEU A 222 8.12 22.30 -0.17
N PRO A 223 9.12 21.91 -1.00
CA PRO A 223 9.14 22.26 -2.41
C PRO A 223 7.91 21.74 -3.15
N PHE A 224 7.47 22.48 -4.16
CA PHE A 224 6.31 22.13 -4.97
C PHE A 224 6.42 20.74 -5.62
N GLY A 225 7.64 20.25 -5.90
CA GLY A 225 7.86 18.87 -6.37
C GLY A 225 7.25 17.80 -5.46
N LEU A 226 7.18 18.06 -4.14
CA LEU A 226 6.58 17.16 -3.15
C LEU A 226 5.08 17.39 -2.94
N HIS A 227 4.44 18.21 -3.78
CA HIS A 227 2.99 18.35 -3.77
C HIS A 227 2.30 17.04 -4.21
N PRO A 228 1.16 16.65 -3.61
CA PRO A 228 0.45 15.40 -3.94
C PRO A 228 0.22 15.19 -5.44
N SER A 229 -0.13 16.25 -6.17
CA SER A 229 -0.29 16.15 -7.63
C SER A 229 0.95 15.64 -8.35
N ASN A 230 2.16 16.10 -7.97
CA ASN A 230 3.40 15.70 -8.61
C ASN A 230 3.81 14.28 -8.19
N ILE A 231 3.61 13.94 -6.92
CA ILE A 231 3.87 12.60 -6.38
C ILE A 231 3.03 11.55 -7.11
N TRP A 232 1.71 11.76 -7.17
CA TRP A 232 0.77 10.74 -7.66
C TRP A 232 0.65 10.73 -9.18
N ASN A 233 0.74 11.87 -9.87
CA ASN A 233 0.75 11.87 -11.34
C ASN A 233 1.98 11.13 -11.89
N GLY A 234 3.15 11.33 -11.28
CA GLY A 234 4.37 10.59 -11.64
C GLY A 234 4.20 9.08 -11.42
N TYR A 235 3.69 8.69 -10.25
CA TYR A 235 3.42 7.30 -9.91
C TYR A 235 2.43 6.64 -10.87
N PHE A 236 1.25 7.24 -11.09
CA PHE A 236 0.23 6.64 -11.94
C PHE A 236 0.63 6.59 -13.41
N LYS A 237 1.36 7.58 -13.92
CA LYS A 237 1.91 7.52 -15.27
C LYS A 237 2.84 6.32 -15.46
N GLU A 238 3.67 6.04 -14.47
CA GLU A 238 4.57 4.89 -14.50
C GLU A 238 3.80 3.57 -14.36
N PHE A 239 2.80 3.53 -13.47
CA PHE A 239 1.90 2.39 -13.28
C PHE A 239 1.12 2.04 -14.56
N GLU A 240 0.44 3.02 -15.17
CA GLU A 240 -0.36 2.87 -16.39
C GLU A 240 0.51 2.36 -17.55
N ARG A 241 1.71 2.94 -17.74
CA ARG A 241 2.67 2.48 -18.75
C ARG A 241 3.12 1.03 -18.53
N LYS A 242 3.24 0.62 -17.27
CA LYS A 242 3.83 -0.66 -16.90
C LYS A 242 2.86 -1.82 -17.01
N TYR A 243 1.60 -1.56 -16.69
CA TYR A 243 0.53 -2.56 -16.73
C TYR A 243 -0.36 -2.46 -17.98
N ASP A 244 -0.06 -1.50 -18.88
CA ASP A 244 -0.79 -1.21 -20.13
C ASP A 244 -2.29 -1.01 -19.91
N ILE A 245 -2.61 -0.12 -18.96
CA ILE A 245 -3.98 0.18 -18.57
C ILE A 245 -4.18 1.68 -18.41
N ALA A 246 -5.42 2.13 -18.55
CA ALA A 246 -5.83 3.51 -18.26
C ALA A 246 -6.67 3.55 -16.98
N LEU A 247 -6.21 4.28 -15.96
CA LEU A 247 -6.97 4.53 -14.75
C LEU A 247 -7.87 5.75 -14.91
N SER A 248 -9.04 5.72 -14.29
CA SER A 248 -9.97 6.84 -14.27
C SER A 248 -9.34 8.08 -13.65
N LYS A 249 -9.80 9.26 -14.08
CA LYS A 249 -9.30 10.54 -13.53
C LYS A 249 -9.78 10.69 -12.09
N GLU A 250 -10.98 10.23 -11.82
CA GLU A 250 -11.67 10.24 -10.54
C GLU A 250 -10.87 9.47 -9.49
N PHE A 251 -10.41 8.25 -9.83
CA PHE A 251 -9.56 7.47 -8.94
C PHE A 251 -8.25 8.19 -8.61
N LYS A 252 -7.56 8.72 -9.63
CA LYS A 252 -6.28 9.44 -9.44
C LYS A 252 -6.46 10.71 -8.60
N GLN A 253 -7.61 11.39 -8.71
CA GLN A 253 -7.92 12.60 -7.96
C GLN A 253 -8.09 12.35 -6.45
N LEU A 254 -8.50 11.14 -6.02
CA LEU A 254 -8.63 10.80 -4.59
C LEU A 254 -7.36 11.14 -3.80
N PHE A 255 -6.21 10.73 -4.33
CA PHE A 255 -4.92 10.94 -3.70
C PHE A 255 -4.51 12.42 -3.61
N ILE A 256 -5.02 13.25 -4.53
CA ILE A 256 -4.74 14.68 -4.59
C ILE A 256 -5.66 15.44 -3.62
N ILE A 257 -6.96 15.16 -3.67
CA ILE A 257 -7.98 15.78 -2.80
C ILE A 257 -7.64 15.53 -1.33
N GLU A 258 -7.29 14.30 -1.00
CA GLU A 258 -6.94 13.89 0.37
C GLU A 258 -5.48 14.19 0.75
N ARG A 259 -4.75 14.90 -0.09
CA ARG A 259 -3.36 15.33 0.13
C ARG A 259 -2.42 14.18 0.54
N ARG A 260 -2.58 13.00 -0.06
CA ARG A 260 -1.76 11.81 0.21
C ARG A 260 -0.30 12.09 -0.12
N ASN A 261 0.60 11.69 0.77
CA ASN A 261 2.00 12.14 0.75
C ASN A 261 2.97 11.06 0.25
N LEU A 262 4.28 11.33 0.33
CA LEU A 262 5.34 10.43 -0.10
C LEU A 262 5.33 9.08 0.62
N ARG A 263 5.07 9.08 1.94
CA ARG A 263 4.99 7.86 2.73
C ARG A 263 3.77 7.03 2.32
N ASP A 264 2.65 7.68 2.08
CA ASP A 264 1.43 7.01 1.60
C ASP A 264 1.68 6.34 0.24
N ARG A 265 2.43 7.00 -0.67
CA ARG A 265 2.85 6.39 -1.95
C ARG A 265 3.69 5.14 -1.74
N VAL A 266 4.63 5.15 -0.79
CA VAL A 266 5.47 3.98 -0.48
C VAL A 266 4.62 2.82 0.00
N HIS A 267 3.73 3.06 0.97
CA HIS A 267 2.83 2.03 1.48
C HIS A 267 1.88 1.51 0.41
N PHE A 268 1.24 2.39 -0.35
CA PHE A 268 0.34 2.00 -1.42
C PHE A 268 1.04 1.10 -2.45
N ASN A 269 2.24 1.47 -2.90
CA ASN A 269 3.02 0.68 -3.85
C ASN A 269 3.44 -0.69 -3.28
N ASP A 270 3.79 -0.76 -2.00
CA ASP A 270 4.12 -2.03 -1.33
C ASP A 270 2.93 -2.99 -1.34
N TYR A 271 1.72 -2.51 -1.01
CA TYR A 271 0.51 -3.32 -1.07
C TYR A 271 0.14 -3.71 -2.50
N VAL A 272 0.21 -2.78 -3.46
CA VAL A 272 -0.01 -3.09 -4.88
C VAL A 272 0.94 -4.20 -5.34
N THR A 273 2.22 -4.10 -4.98
CA THR A 273 3.22 -5.12 -5.31
C THR A 273 2.86 -6.48 -4.71
N LYS A 274 2.56 -6.53 -3.41
CA LYS A 274 2.21 -7.76 -2.71
C LYS A 274 0.96 -8.42 -3.30
N GLU A 275 -0.08 -7.64 -3.55
CA GLU A 275 -1.34 -8.17 -4.07
C GLU A 275 -1.20 -8.61 -5.54
N PHE A 276 -0.49 -7.84 -6.38
CA PHE A 276 -0.42 -8.14 -7.81
C PHE A 276 0.57 -9.27 -8.11
N ILE A 277 1.74 -9.22 -7.46
CA ILE A 277 2.86 -10.12 -7.75
C ILE A 277 2.84 -11.30 -6.78
N ASP A 278 2.95 -11.05 -5.46
CA ASP A 278 3.10 -12.13 -4.48
C ASP A 278 1.83 -12.98 -4.36
N ARG A 279 0.65 -12.36 -4.47
CA ARG A 279 -0.66 -13.04 -4.46
C ARG A 279 -1.21 -13.35 -5.85
N ASN A 280 -0.45 -13.03 -6.91
CA ASN A 280 -0.79 -13.37 -8.29
C ASN A 280 -2.16 -12.84 -8.76
N LYS A 281 -2.62 -11.69 -8.23
CA LYS A 281 -3.93 -11.11 -8.59
C LYS A 281 -3.94 -10.40 -9.93
N TYR A 282 -2.78 -9.98 -10.45
CA TYR A 282 -2.73 -9.34 -11.75
C TYR A 282 -3.25 -10.27 -12.85
N GLY A 283 -4.21 -9.79 -13.65
CA GLY A 283 -4.89 -10.58 -14.67
C GLY A 283 -5.99 -11.52 -14.15
N ARG A 284 -6.21 -11.59 -12.83
CA ARG A 284 -7.30 -12.36 -12.20
C ARG A 284 -8.38 -11.49 -11.57
N VAL A 285 -8.08 -10.21 -11.33
CA VAL A 285 -9.02 -9.20 -10.85
C VAL A 285 -8.94 -7.93 -11.70
N GLN A 286 -10.02 -7.15 -11.70
CA GLN A 286 -10.06 -5.84 -12.33
C GLN A 286 -9.11 -4.87 -11.63
N VAL A 287 -8.16 -4.33 -12.39
CA VAL A 287 -7.01 -3.59 -11.83
C VAL A 287 -7.47 -2.37 -11.04
N GLU A 288 -8.34 -1.54 -11.58
CA GLU A 288 -8.77 -0.32 -10.88
C GLU A 288 -9.58 -0.64 -9.60
N GLN A 289 -10.39 -1.70 -9.61
CA GLN A 289 -11.18 -2.11 -8.45
C GLN A 289 -10.30 -2.63 -7.31
N ILE A 290 -9.28 -3.45 -7.59
CA ILE A 290 -8.34 -3.89 -6.54
C ILE A 290 -7.52 -2.72 -5.99
N LEU A 291 -7.15 -1.73 -6.82
CA LEU A 291 -6.49 -0.52 -6.34
C LEU A 291 -7.39 0.28 -5.38
N VAL A 292 -8.70 0.34 -5.64
CA VAL A 292 -9.67 0.93 -4.72
C VAL A 292 -9.79 0.13 -3.43
N VAL A 293 -9.79 -1.20 -3.48
CA VAL A 293 -9.82 -2.02 -2.26
C VAL A 293 -8.56 -1.79 -1.41
N ILE A 294 -7.37 -1.72 -2.03
CA ILE A 294 -6.11 -1.38 -1.35
C ILE A 294 -6.18 0.03 -0.76
N TYR A 295 -6.77 0.99 -1.50
CA TYR A 295 -6.96 2.37 -1.02
C TYR A 295 -7.81 2.41 0.25
N ILE A 296 -8.97 1.74 0.23
CA ILE A 296 -9.88 1.65 1.37
C ILE A 296 -9.19 0.95 2.54
N TYR A 297 -8.47 -0.14 2.29
CA TYR A 297 -7.73 -0.87 3.31
C TYR A 297 -6.71 0.01 4.04
N LEU A 298 -5.94 0.81 3.30
CA LEU A 298 -4.86 1.64 3.86
C LEU A 298 -5.38 2.90 4.57
N PHE A 299 -6.39 3.54 4.01
CA PHE A 299 -6.77 4.89 4.43
C PHE A 299 -8.12 4.96 5.13
N TYR A 300 -8.96 3.94 4.99
CA TYR A 300 -10.28 3.85 5.60
C TYR A 300 -10.49 2.47 6.25
N PRO A 301 -9.78 2.14 7.35
CA PRO A 301 -9.88 0.83 7.98
C PRO A 301 -11.32 0.44 8.37
N GLY A 302 -12.11 1.41 8.87
CA GLY A 302 -13.52 1.20 9.16
C GLY A 302 -14.36 0.93 7.90
N GLY A 303 -14.03 1.58 6.78
CA GLY A 303 -14.64 1.30 5.47
C GLY A 303 -14.26 -0.07 4.95
N TYR A 304 -13.03 -0.54 5.16
CA TYR A 304 -12.62 -1.89 4.78
C TYR A 304 -13.38 -2.96 5.56
N THR A 305 -13.59 -2.76 6.87
CA THR A 305 -14.41 -3.68 7.68
C THR A 305 -15.83 -3.79 7.12
N LYS A 306 -16.44 -2.67 6.73
CA LYS A 306 -17.77 -2.66 6.08
C LYS A 306 -17.74 -3.34 4.72
N LEU A 307 -16.69 -3.13 3.92
CA LEU A 307 -16.49 -3.80 2.64
C LEU A 307 -16.47 -5.32 2.82
N PHE A 308 -15.72 -5.80 3.82
CA PHE A 308 -15.57 -7.21 4.14
C PHE A 308 -16.89 -7.85 4.61
N ASN A 309 -17.73 -7.09 5.31
CA ASN A 309 -19.06 -7.51 5.78
C ASN A 309 -20.16 -7.33 4.72
N ASP A 310 -19.82 -7.10 3.45
CA ASP A 310 -20.76 -6.87 2.34
C ASP A 310 -21.63 -5.61 2.45
N GLU A 311 -21.26 -4.66 3.31
CA GLU A 311 -21.98 -3.41 3.56
C GLU A 311 -21.51 -2.28 2.63
N ILE A 312 -21.49 -2.52 1.31
CA ILE A 312 -20.94 -1.56 0.31
C ILE A 312 -21.65 -0.20 0.36
N VAL A 313 -22.97 -0.19 0.62
CA VAL A 313 -23.76 1.03 0.78
C VAL A 313 -23.24 1.89 1.93
N LEU A 314 -22.70 1.26 2.97
CA LEU A 314 -22.32 1.87 4.25
C LEU A 314 -20.82 2.19 4.36
N LEU A 315 -20.00 1.82 3.35
CA LEU A 315 -18.53 1.95 3.35
C LEU A 315 -18.04 3.24 4.00
N LEU A 316 -18.68 4.36 3.62
CA LEU A 316 -18.60 5.65 4.29
C LEU A 316 -19.99 6.29 4.18
N PRO A 317 -20.66 6.64 5.30
CA PRO A 317 -21.90 7.41 5.25
C PRO A 317 -21.59 8.80 4.69
N ASP A 318 -22.43 9.27 3.77
CA ASP A 318 -22.23 10.55 3.07
C ASP A 318 -22.19 11.73 4.07
N GLU A 319 -22.76 11.55 5.28
CA GLU A 319 -22.85 12.54 6.34
C GLU A 319 -21.54 12.81 7.14
N GLU A 320 -20.49 11.98 7.03
CA GLU A 320 -19.27 12.11 7.86
C GLU A 320 -18.17 13.03 7.30
N LEU A 321 -18.25 13.49 6.03
CA LEU A 321 -17.10 14.08 5.33
C LEU A 321 -17.25 15.51 4.79
N GLY A 322 -18.40 16.17 4.91
CA GLY A 322 -18.58 17.57 4.52
C GLY A 322 -18.44 17.90 3.02
N ASP A 323 -17.87 16.99 2.21
CA ASP A 323 -17.78 17.02 0.75
C ASP A 323 -17.96 15.58 0.19
N ASP A 324 -19.11 15.30 -0.42
CA ASP A 324 -19.64 14.00 -0.91
C ASP A 324 -18.84 13.29 -2.02
N ILE A 325 -17.63 13.75 -2.34
CA ILE A 325 -16.93 13.33 -3.57
C ILE A 325 -16.22 11.99 -3.37
N ILE A 326 -15.54 11.78 -2.24
CA ILE A 326 -14.72 10.59 -2.01
C ILE A 326 -15.55 9.31 -1.90
N PRO A 327 -16.58 9.22 -1.02
CA PRO A 327 -17.42 8.03 -0.92
C PRO A 327 -18.08 7.70 -2.26
N LYS A 328 -18.50 8.71 -3.02
CA LYS A 328 -19.12 8.56 -4.33
C LYS A 328 -18.16 7.94 -5.35
N ILE A 329 -16.92 8.41 -5.45
CA ILE A 329 -15.92 7.85 -6.37
C ILE A 329 -15.66 6.38 -6.03
N LEU A 330 -15.41 6.07 -4.75
CA LEU A 330 -15.12 4.71 -4.28
C LEU A 330 -16.29 3.75 -4.60
N LYS A 331 -17.53 4.15 -4.27
CA LYS A 331 -18.74 3.37 -4.55
C LYS A 331 -18.94 3.18 -6.06
N THR A 332 -18.69 4.21 -6.87
CA THR A 332 -18.88 4.16 -8.33
C THR A 332 -17.95 3.13 -8.96
N ILE A 333 -16.65 3.17 -8.63
CA ILE A 333 -15.66 2.24 -9.19
C ILE A 333 -15.96 0.80 -8.77
N LEU A 334 -16.24 0.56 -7.49
CA LEU A 334 -16.54 -0.78 -6.99
C LEU A 334 -17.85 -1.37 -7.53
N ARG A 335 -18.81 -0.53 -7.91
CA ARG A 335 -20.09 -0.95 -8.50
C ARG A 335 -20.09 -1.01 -10.02
N THR A 336 -18.95 -0.75 -10.66
CA THR A 336 -18.87 -0.85 -12.12
C THR A 336 -18.92 -2.32 -12.53
N GLU A 337 -20.02 -2.70 -13.19
CA GLU A 337 -20.21 -4.02 -13.78
C GLU A 337 -19.60 -4.01 -15.18
N LEU A 338 -18.60 -4.88 -15.40
CA LEU A 338 -17.89 -4.92 -16.69
C LEU A 338 -18.27 -6.15 -17.52
N HIS A 339 -18.98 -7.13 -16.92
CA HIS A 339 -19.44 -8.37 -17.55
C HIS A 339 -18.38 -9.05 -18.46
N GLN A 340 -17.10 -8.90 -18.12
CA GLN A 340 -15.97 -9.41 -18.87
C GLN A 340 -14.93 -9.98 -17.91
N LEU A 341 -13.97 -10.72 -18.44
CA LEU A 341 -12.83 -11.19 -17.67
C LEU A 341 -11.73 -10.11 -17.56
N PRO A 342 -11.07 -9.99 -16.40
CA PRO A 342 -11.31 -10.75 -15.16
C PRO A 342 -12.60 -10.32 -14.43
N ARG A 343 -13.23 -11.21 -13.64
CA ARG A 343 -14.53 -10.88 -13.01
C ARG A 343 -14.45 -9.63 -12.14
N ASP A 344 -15.46 -8.76 -12.21
CA ASP A 344 -15.55 -7.56 -11.40
C ASP A 344 -15.77 -7.85 -9.90
N PHE A 345 -15.59 -6.81 -9.09
CA PHE A 345 -15.69 -6.86 -7.64
C PHE A 345 -17.05 -7.35 -7.17
N LEU A 346 -18.15 -6.89 -7.75
CA LEU A 346 -19.50 -7.30 -7.32
C LEU A 346 -19.74 -8.79 -7.56
N THR A 347 -19.21 -9.33 -8.66
CA THR A 347 -19.37 -10.73 -9.02
C THR A 347 -18.52 -11.66 -8.14
N ASN A 348 -17.26 -11.30 -7.85
CA ASN A 348 -16.40 -12.11 -6.98
C ASN A 348 -15.54 -11.26 -6.01
N LYS A 349 -16.15 -10.80 -4.92
CA LYS A 349 -15.50 -9.92 -3.92
C LYS A 349 -14.29 -10.55 -3.22
N LYS A 350 -14.34 -11.87 -2.97
CA LYS A 350 -13.32 -12.58 -2.17
C LYS A 350 -11.94 -12.45 -2.76
N ASP A 351 -11.84 -12.52 -4.09
CA ASP A 351 -10.58 -12.38 -4.83
C ASP A 351 -9.94 -10.99 -4.68
N TYR A 352 -10.74 -9.98 -4.32
CA TYR A 352 -10.25 -8.60 -4.14
C TYR A 352 -9.80 -8.29 -2.72
N TYR A 353 -10.19 -9.08 -1.71
CA TYR A 353 -9.81 -8.82 -0.33
C TYR A 353 -8.31 -8.97 -0.11
N VAL A 354 -7.72 -8.02 0.61
CA VAL A 354 -6.27 -7.94 0.84
C VAL A 354 -5.82 -9.20 1.58
N TYR A 355 -4.70 -9.79 1.14
CA TYR A 355 -4.14 -11.07 1.59
C TYR A 355 -4.88 -12.36 1.20
N GLU A 356 -6.02 -12.28 0.53
CA GLU A 356 -6.70 -13.47 -0.02
C GLU A 356 -6.08 -13.91 -1.35
N SER A 357 -6.21 -15.19 -1.68
CA SER A 357 -5.74 -15.74 -2.96
C SER A 357 -6.86 -15.69 -4.01
N PRO A 358 -6.57 -15.25 -5.24
CA PRO A 358 -7.58 -15.22 -6.29
C PRO A 358 -7.94 -16.65 -6.70
N SER A 359 -9.24 -16.91 -6.81
CA SER A 359 -9.79 -18.14 -7.39
C SER A 359 -9.98 -18.02 -8.90
N ASN A 360 -10.05 -16.79 -9.43
CA ASN A 360 -10.25 -16.53 -10.84
C ASN A 360 -9.08 -17.00 -11.72
N LEU A 361 -9.39 -17.38 -12.95
CA LEU A 361 -8.42 -17.73 -13.99
C LEU A 361 -8.05 -16.52 -14.85
N THR A 362 -6.80 -16.48 -15.28
CA THR A 362 -6.31 -15.52 -16.27
C THR A 362 -6.71 -15.92 -17.69
N ASN A 363 -6.70 -14.95 -18.61
CA ASN A 363 -6.91 -15.24 -20.04
C ASN A 363 -5.87 -16.23 -20.62
N GLU A 364 -4.64 -16.23 -20.12
CA GLU A 364 -3.61 -17.20 -20.56
C GLU A 364 -3.91 -18.61 -20.05
N GLU A 365 -4.30 -18.75 -18.78
CA GLU A 365 -4.71 -20.04 -18.22
C GLU A 365 -5.94 -20.60 -18.95
N LEU A 366 -6.92 -19.73 -19.22
CA LEU A 366 -8.10 -20.09 -20.01
C LEU A 366 -7.71 -20.54 -21.41
N LYS A 367 -6.86 -19.79 -22.12
CA LYS A 367 -6.37 -20.19 -23.44
C LYS A 367 -5.70 -21.58 -23.40
N ASN A 368 -4.86 -21.84 -22.39
CA ASN A 368 -4.22 -23.14 -22.22
C ASN A 368 -5.22 -24.29 -21.97
N ILE A 369 -6.37 -24.01 -21.34
CA ILE A 369 -7.46 -24.98 -21.19
C ILE A 369 -8.06 -25.33 -22.55
N PHE A 370 -8.32 -24.34 -23.41
CA PHE A 370 -8.86 -24.58 -24.76
C PHE A 370 -7.87 -25.32 -25.67
N ASP A 371 -6.57 -25.18 -25.44
CA ASP A 371 -5.52 -25.89 -26.20
C ASP A 371 -5.31 -27.35 -25.74
N ASN A 372 -5.94 -27.78 -24.63
CA ASN A 372 -5.79 -29.13 -24.05
C ASN A 372 -7.12 -29.89 -24.00
N GLU A 373 -7.34 -30.81 -24.95
CA GLU A 373 -8.58 -31.60 -25.08
C GLU A 373 -9.04 -32.28 -23.79
N LYS A 374 -8.11 -32.85 -23.02
CA LYS A 374 -8.46 -33.58 -21.79
C LYS A 374 -8.95 -32.66 -20.68
N ALA A 375 -8.33 -31.48 -20.53
CA ALA A 375 -8.76 -30.49 -19.56
C ALA A 375 -10.08 -29.86 -20.01
N LEU A 376 -10.23 -29.57 -21.31
CA LEU A 376 -11.42 -28.95 -21.87
C LEU A 376 -12.71 -29.73 -21.57
N SER A 377 -12.66 -31.07 -21.60
CA SER A 377 -13.83 -31.90 -21.27
C SER A 377 -14.38 -31.67 -19.85
N SER A 378 -13.52 -31.61 -18.83
CA SER A 378 -13.99 -31.38 -17.45
C SER A 378 -14.57 -29.97 -17.29
N TYR A 379 -13.95 -28.97 -17.90
CA TYR A 379 -14.47 -27.59 -17.84
C TYR A 379 -15.80 -27.43 -18.57
N ILE A 380 -16.01 -28.13 -19.69
CA ILE A 380 -17.31 -28.13 -20.38
C ILE A 380 -18.35 -28.86 -19.55
N ALA A 381 -18.02 -29.98 -18.91
CA ALA A 381 -18.98 -30.76 -18.11
C ALA A 381 -19.43 -30.03 -16.84
N ASP A 382 -18.51 -29.36 -16.14
CA ASP A 382 -18.76 -28.78 -14.82
C ASP A 382 -19.03 -27.26 -14.84
N SER A 383 -19.21 -26.65 -16.02
CA SER A 383 -19.33 -25.20 -16.13
C SER A 383 -20.61 -24.65 -15.50
N GLU A 384 -20.46 -23.69 -14.60
CA GLU A 384 -21.53 -22.83 -14.10
C GLU A 384 -21.62 -21.52 -14.88
N ILE A 385 -22.79 -20.86 -14.86
CA ILE A 385 -23.02 -19.57 -15.52
C ILE A 385 -22.07 -18.46 -15.05
N ILE A 386 -21.59 -18.56 -13.80
CA ILE A 386 -20.67 -17.60 -13.18
C ILE A 386 -19.20 -18.00 -13.31
N SER A 387 -18.90 -19.13 -13.94
CA SER A 387 -17.53 -19.64 -14.07
C SER A 387 -16.73 -18.84 -15.11
N ASP A 388 -15.45 -18.61 -14.83
CA ASP A 388 -14.57 -17.88 -15.76
C ASP A 388 -14.48 -18.57 -17.13
N PHE A 389 -14.49 -19.90 -17.13
CA PHE A 389 -14.49 -20.70 -18.34
C PHE A 389 -15.71 -20.40 -19.22
N TYR A 390 -16.91 -20.39 -18.62
CA TYR A 390 -18.15 -20.12 -19.35
C TYR A 390 -18.19 -18.69 -19.91
N ILE A 391 -17.81 -17.69 -19.10
CA ILE A 391 -17.76 -16.28 -19.55
C ILE A 391 -16.76 -16.11 -20.70
N TYR A 392 -15.58 -16.73 -20.58
CA TYR A 392 -14.57 -16.71 -21.66
C TYR A 392 -15.08 -17.38 -22.93
N LEU A 393 -15.75 -18.53 -22.79
CA LEU A 393 -16.37 -19.25 -23.89
C LEU A 393 -17.36 -18.31 -24.61
N GLN A 394 -18.28 -17.69 -23.89
CA GLN A 394 -19.28 -16.79 -24.48
C GLN A 394 -18.65 -15.61 -25.24
N ASP A 395 -17.63 -14.96 -24.66
CA ASP A 395 -16.95 -13.81 -25.26
C ASP A 395 -16.14 -14.17 -26.52
N LYS A 396 -15.46 -15.32 -26.50
CA LYS A 396 -14.52 -15.69 -27.58
C LYS A 396 -15.09 -16.65 -28.63
N TYR A 397 -16.25 -17.27 -28.38
CA TYR A 397 -16.78 -18.36 -29.20
C TYR A 397 -16.79 -18.04 -30.69
N ASP A 398 -17.36 -16.89 -31.07
CA ASP A 398 -17.53 -16.52 -32.47
C ASP A 398 -16.19 -16.32 -33.20
N ASN A 399 -15.16 -15.90 -32.47
CA ASN A 399 -13.80 -15.66 -32.96
C ASN A 399 -12.92 -16.92 -32.96
N PHE A 400 -13.39 -18.04 -32.41
CA PHE A 400 -12.61 -19.28 -32.44
C PHE A 400 -12.46 -19.83 -33.87
N PRO A 401 -11.31 -20.47 -34.19
CA PRO A 401 -11.18 -21.23 -35.43
C PRO A 401 -12.25 -22.31 -35.55
N GLU A 402 -12.69 -22.61 -36.77
CA GLU A 402 -13.69 -23.66 -37.01
C GLU A 402 -13.22 -25.05 -36.51
N THR A 403 -11.91 -25.30 -36.48
CA THR A 403 -11.34 -26.50 -35.86
C THR A 403 -11.65 -26.59 -34.36
N THR A 404 -11.51 -25.48 -33.64
CA THR A 404 -11.82 -25.38 -32.21
C THR A 404 -13.31 -25.47 -31.96
N LYS A 405 -14.14 -24.79 -32.77
CA LYS A 405 -15.61 -24.91 -32.68
C LYS A 405 -16.10 -26.34 -32.90
N THR A 406 -15.53 -27.04 -33.88
CA THR A 406 -15.84 -28.45 -34.17
C THR A 406 -15.46 -29.34 -32.99
N MET A 407 -14.30 -29.10 -32.37
CA MET A 407 -13.85 -29.81 -31.18
C MET A 407 -14.77 -29.55 -29.97
N LEU A 408 -15.14 -28.29 -29.73
CA LEU A 408 -16.10 -27.91 -28.69
C LEU A 408 -17.45 -28.60 -28.88
N LEU A 409 -17.97 -28.61 -30.12
CA LEU A 409 -19.22 -29.28 -30.46
C LEU A 409 -19.16 -30.80 -30.20
N LYS A 410 -18.07 -31.45 -30.61
CA LYS A 410 -17.86 -32.89 -30.38
C LYS A 410 -17.89 -33.22 -28.88
N ILE A 411 -17.22 -32.42 -28.05
CA ILE A 411 -17.22 -32.61 -26.60
C ILE A 411 -18.63 -32.33 -26.03
N ALA A 412 -19.26 -31.22 -26.44
CA ALA A 412 -20.58 -30.84 -25.97
C ALA A 412 -21.67 -31.87 -26.28
N LEU A 413 -21.59 -32.56 -27.43
CA LEU A 413 -22.51 -33.66 -27.75
C LEU A 413 -22.16 -34.94 -26.98
N GLY A 414 -20.87 -35.18 -26.69
CA GLY A 414 -20.42 -36.37 -25.99
C GLY A 414 -20.67 -36.35 -24.47
N GLU A 415 -20.74 -35.18 -23.84
CA GLU A 415 -20.90 -35.08 -22.38
C GLU A 415 -22.31 -35.46 -21.88
N PRO A 416 -23.42 -34.97 -22.46
CA PRO A 416 -24.77 -35.41 -22.09
C PRO A 416 -24.96 -36.92 -22.21
N ALA A 417 -24.34 -37.54 -23.23
CA ALA A 417 -24.36 -38.99 -23.44
C ALA A 417 -23.76 -39.78 -22.27
N LYS A 418 -22.83 -39.17 -21.51
CA LYS A 418 -22.12 -39.82 -20.40
C LYS A 418 -22.76 -39.54 -19.04
N THR A 419 -23.20 -38.30 -18.82
CA THR A 419 -23.58 -37.82 -17.48
C THR A 419 -25.10 -37.67 -17.30
N GLY A 420 -25.86 -37.62 -18.40
CA GLY A 420 -27.29 -37.33 -18.39
C GLY A 420 -27.64 -35.89 -18.01
N ASN A 421 -26.64 -35.02 -17.82
CA ASN A 421 -26.82 -33.61 -17.45
C ASN A 421 -26.25 -32.68 -18.53
N VAL A 422 -26.87 -31.51 -18.67
CA VAL A 422 -26.43 -30.45 -19.59
C VAL A 422 -25.91 -29.29 -18.78
N SER A 423 -24.61 -29.00 -18.92
CA SER A 423 -24.00 -27.82 -18.31
C SER A 423 -24.33 -26.55 -19.10
N TYR A 424 -24.06 -25.38 -18.52
CA TYR A 424 -24.25 -24.12 -19.23
C TYR A 424 -23.41 -24.00 -20.50
N SER A 425 -22.17 -24.52 -20.51
CA SER A 425 -21.33 -24.51 -21.72
C SER A 425 -21.88 -25.42 -22.80
N VAL A 426 -22.38 -26.60 -22.44
CA VAL A 426 -23.03 -27.52 -23.39
C VAL A 426 -24.25 -26.84 -24.00
N ASP A 427 -25.13 -26.29 -23.16
CA ASP A 427 -26.32 -25.57 -23.62
C ASP A 427 -25.97 -24.43 -24.58
N PHE A 428 -24.99 -23.60 -24.21
CA PHE A 428 -24.55 -22.48 -25.02
C PHE A 428 -24.01 -22.91 -26.39
N ILE A 429 -23.15 -23.93 -26.43
CA ILE A 429 -22.56 -24.43 -27.69
C ILE A 429 -23.66 -24.98 -28.61
N LEU A 430 -24.53 -25.87 -28.09
CA LEU A 430 -25.58 -26.50 -28.88
C LEU A 430 -26.58 -25.46 -29.42
N ARG A 431 -27.00 -24.52 -28.57
CA ARG A 431 -27.86 -23.41 -28.97
C ARG A 431 -27.20 -22.57 -30.06
N ARG A 432 -25.93 -22.16 -29.89
CA ARG A 432 -25.27 -21.31 -30.90
C ARG A 432 -25.05 -21.99 -32.24
N VAL A 433 -24.72 -23.27 -32.25
CA VAL A 433 -24.61 -24.03 -33.51
C VAL A 433 -25.98 -24.13 -34.18
N THR A 434 -27.04 -24.41 -33.41
CA THR A 434 -28.41 -24.43 -33.91
C THR A 434 -28.77 -23.09 -34.54
N GLU A 435 -28.70 -22.01 -33.78
CA GLU A 435 -29.06 -20.65 -34.23
C GLU A 435 -28.25 -20.18 -35.45
N LYS A 436 -26.98 -20.59 -35.57
CA LYS A 436 -26.18 -20.31 -36.76
C LYS A 436 -26.76 -21.03 -37.99
N TYR A 437 -27.02 -22.32 -37.87
CA TYR A 437 -27.62 -23.11 -38.94
C TYR A 437 -29.00 -22.58 -39.33
N ILE A 438 -29.85 -22.22 -38.35
CA ILE A 438 -31.16 -21.62 -38.59
C ILE A 438 -31.00 -20.37 -39.46
N ARG A 439 -30.17 -19.43 -39.02
CA ARG A 439 -29.94 -18.15 -39.71
C ARG A 439 -29.43 -18.30 -41.14
N GLU A 440 -28.66 -19.35 -41.40
CA GLU A 440 -28.10 -19.63 -42.72
C GLU A 440 -29.12 -20.30 -43.67
N ASN A 441 -30.19 -20.92 -43.15
CA ASN A 441 -31.13 -21.76 -43.91
C ASN A 441 -32.64 -21.45 -43.71
N ASP A 442 -33.02 -20.38 -42.98
CA ASP A 442 -34.42 -20.00 -42.58
C ASP A 442 -35.40 -19.69 -43.74
N VAL A 443 -34.99 -19.90 -45.00
CA VAL A 443 -35.80 -19.64 -46.20
C VAL A 443 -36.28 -20.93 -46.88
N GLU A 444 -35.88 -22.12 -46.39
CA GLU A 444 -36.21 -23.40 -47.01
C GLU A 444 -37.59 -23.95 -46.57
N VAL A 445 -38.33 -24.54 -47.52
CA VAL A 445 -39.73 -25.00 -47.34
C VAL A 445 -39.82 -26.22 -46.40
N ASP A 446 -38.72 -26.95 -46.20
CA ASP A 446 -38.61 -28.17 -45.38
C ASP A 446 -37.56 -28.03 -44.26
N PHE A 447 -37.45 -26.83 -43.70
CA PHE A 447 -36.43 -26.45 -42.71
C PHE A 447 -36.29 -27.43 -41.52
N GLU A 448 -37.41 -28.00 -41.04
CA GLU A 448 -37.42 -28.96 -39.93
C GLU A 448 -36.70 -30.26 -40.27
N GLU A 449 -36.89 -30.77 -41.50
CA GLU A 449 -36.23 -31.99 -41.99
C GLU A 449 -34.74 -31.75 -42.21
N LEU A 450 -34.38 -30.58 -42.75
CA LEU A 450 -33.00 -30.17 -42.94
C LEU A 450 -32.24 -30.04 -41.61
N LEU A 451 -32.87 -29.45 -40.59
CA LEU A 451 -32.30 -29.34 -39.26
C LEU A 451 -32.14 -30.71 -38.57
N TYR A 452 -33.11 -31.61 -38.74
CA TYR A 452 -32.99 -33.01 -38.30
C TYR A 452 -31.82 -33.71 -39.00
N ILE A 453 -31.71 -33.61 -40.33
CA ILE A 453 -30.62 -34.20 -41.11
C ILE A 453 -29.27 -33.63 -40.67
N PHE A 454 -29.19 -32.31 -40.45
CA PHE A 454 -27.97 -31.65 -39.97
C PHE A 454 -27.49 -32.25 -38.65
N TRP A 455 -28.35 -32.30 -37.63
CA TRP A 455 -27.98 -32.83 -36.32
C TRP A 455 -27.72 -34.34 -36.32
N LYS A 456 -28.50 -35.10 -37.10
CA LYS A 456 -28.26 -36.54 -37.31
C LYS A 456 -26.89 -36.78 -37.94
N THR A 457 -26.55 -36.03 -38.99
CA THR A 457 -25.25 -36.11 -39.67
C THR A 457 -24.12 -35.79 -38.69
N LYS A 458 -24.29 -34.79 -37.80
CA LYS A 458 -23.28 -34.46 -36.79
C LYS A 458 -23.08 -35.55 -35.74
N LEU A 459 -24.15 -36.17 -35.27
CA LEU A 459 -24.03 -37.31 -34.34
C LEU A 459 -23.33 -38.50 -35.00
N GLU A 460 -23.65 -38.80 -36.26
CA GLU A 460 -22.99 -39.86 -37.05
C GLU A 460 -21.50 -39.54 -37.30
N GLU A 461 -21.17 -38.30 -37.69
CA GLU A 461 -19.80 -37.81 -37.90
C GLU A 461 -18.93 -38.01 -36.65
N PHE A 462 -19.50 -37.73 -35.47
CA PHE A 462 -18.81 -37.87 -34.19
C PHE A 462 -18.94 -39.25 -33.55
N LYS A 463 -19.61 -40.21 -34.21
CA LYS A 463 -19.85 -41.57 -33.71
C LYS A 463 -20.58 -41.61 -32.35
N ILE A 464 -21.56 -40.73 -32.18
CA ILE A 464 -22.40 -40.65 -30.97
C ILE A 464 -23.71 -41.37 -31.26
N ASN A 465 -23.86 -42.58 -30.73
CA ASN A 465 -25.00 -43.46 -31.00
C ASN A 465 -26.21 -43.24 -30.07
N ASP A 466 -26.35 -42.04 -29.50
CA ASP A 466 -27.43 -41.70 -28.56
C ASP A 466 -28.42 -40.72 -29.19
N TYR A 467 -29.51 -41.27 -29.73
CA TYR A 467 -30.59 -40.49 -30.35
C TYR A 467 -31.40 -39.65 -29.36
N SER A 468 -31.26 -39.84 -28.04
CA SER A 468 -31.93 -38.99 -27.04
C SER A 468 -31.40 -37.55 -27.07
N ILE A 469 -30.13 -37.37 -27.47
CA ILE A 469 -29.49 -36.06 -27.62
C ILE A 469 -30.06 -35.31 -28.82
N LEU A 470 -30.32 -36.02 -29.92
CA LEU A 470 -30.99 -35.45 -31.10
C LEU A 470 -32.36 -34.90 -30.70
N LEU A 471 -33.15 -35.69 -29.98
CA LEU A 471 -34.44 -35.28 -29.44
C LEU A 471 -34.32 -34.06 -28.52
N PHE A 472 -33.36 -34.06 -27.59
CA PHE A 472 -33.11 -32.94 -26.68
C PHE A 472 -32.85 -31.64 -27.45
N ILE A 473 -31.98 -31.67 -28.46
CA ILE A 473 -31.63 -30.50 -29.27
C ILE A 473 -32.85 -29.98 -30.03
N LEU A 474 -33.59 -30.89 -30.66
CA LEU A 474 -34.78 -30.53 -31.44
C LEU A 474 -35.85 -29.88 -30.56
N VAL A 475 -36.09 -30.40 -29.36
CA VAL A 475 -37.09 -29.85 -28.44
C VAL A 475 -36.66 -28.50 -27.86
N ASN A 476 -35.40 -28.37 -27.41
CA ASN A 476 -34.97 -27.21 -26.62
C ASN A 476 -34.55 -26.00 -27.47
N TYR A 477 -34.06 -26.22 -28.70
CA TYR A 477 -33.44 -25.15 -29.48
C TYR A 477 -34.19 -24.78 -30.77
N CYS A 478 -35.27 -25.49 -31.13
CA CYS A 478 -35.95 -25.28 -32.42
C CYS A 478 -37.28 -24.52 -32.32
N TYR A 479 -37.58 -23.88 -31.18
CA TYR A 479 -38.89 -23.29 -30.85
C TYR A 479 -39.29 -22.00 -31.60
N TYR A 480 -38.68 -21.67 -32.75
CA TYR A 480 -38.79 -20.32 -33.35
C TYR A 480 -39.90 -20.13 -34.41
N ARG A 481 -40.65 -21.16 -34.80
CA ARG A 481 -41.92 -21.00 -35.53
C ARG A 481 -42.93 -22.04 -35.04
N ASP A 482 -44.09 -21.54 -34.63
CA ASP A 482 -45.37 -22.26 -34.53
C ASP A 482 -45.27 -23.75 -34.20
N ASN A 483 -45.20 -24.11 -32.90
CA ASN A 483 -45.40 -25.47 -32.38
C ASN A 483 -44.95 -26.57 -33.36
N ILE A 484 -43.63 -26.84 -33.42
CA ILE A 484 -43.04 -27.89 -34.27
C ILE A 484 -43.95 -29.11 -34.26
N ALA A 485 -44.64 -29.32 -35.37
CA ALA A 485 -45.44 -30.51 -35.54
C ALA A 485 -44.44 -31.63 -35.85
N PHE A 486 -44.02 -32.34 -34.80
CA PHE A 486 -43.30 -33.63 -34.92
C PHE A 486 -43.99 -34.61 -35.88
N GLU A 487 -45.23 -34.33 -36.31
CA GLU A 487 -45.99 -35.01 -37.36
C GLU A 487 -45.31 -34.99 -38.75
N ARG A 488 -44.41 -34.04 -39.06
CA ARG A 488 -43.74 -33.95 -40.37
C ARG A 488 -42.39 -34.64 -40.46
N ILE A 489 -41.75 -34.95 -39.34
CA ILE A 489 -40.47 -35.65 -39.35
C ILE A 489 -40.78 -37.15 -39.34
N ASN A 490 -40.53 -37.83 -40.47
CA ASN A 490 -40.64 -39.29 -40.55
C ASN A 490 -39.44 -39.91 -39.82
N ILE A 491 -39.47 -39.89 -38.49
CA ILE A 491 -38.34 -40.34 -37.67
C ILE A 491 -38.37 -41.86 -37.62
N ASP A 492 -37.40 -42.50 -38.27
CA ASP A 492 -37.00 -43.87 -37.96
C ASP A 492 -36.44 -43.90 -36.53
N PHE A 493 -37.31 -43.99 -35.53
CA PHE A 493 -36.89 -44.38 -34.19
C PHE A 493 -36.75 -45.90 -34.19
N PRO A 494 -35.52 -46.46 -34.13
CA PRO A 494 -35.39 -47.86 -33.74
C PRO A 494 -35.97 -47.96 -32.32
N GLU A 495 -37.12 -48.62 -32.21
CA GLU A 495 -37.88 -48.93 -31.00
C GLU A 495 -37.44 -48.15 -29.76
N LEU A 496 -38.03 -46.96 -29.53
CA LEU A 496 -37.89 -46.27 -28.26
C LEU A 496 -38.42 -47.20 -27.17
N SER A 497 -37.52 -47.84 -26.42
CA SER A 497 -37.87 -48.54 -25.20
C SER A 497 -38.56 -47.48 -24.32
N ARG A 498 -39.88 -47.58 -24.17
CA ARG A 498 -40.64 -46.76 -23.23
C ARG A 498 -40.16 -46.97 -21.77
N SER A 499 -39.22 -47.89 -21.54
CA SER A 499 -38.69 -48.24 -20.22
C SER A 499 -37.54 -47.36 -19.74
N ASP A 500 -36.79 -46.66 -20.62
CA ASP A 500 -35.57 -45.95 -20.20
C ASP A 500 -35.63 -44.41 -20.30
N PHE A 501 -36.78 -43.84 -20.65
CA PHE A 501 -37.07 -42.40 -20.58
C PHE A 501 -37.28 -41.88 -19.13
N LYS A 502 -36.55 -42.42 -18.14
CA LYS A 502 -36.74 -42.09 -16.72
C LYS A 502 -35.81 -41.01 -16.18
N THR A 503 -34.82 -40.54 -16.93
CA THR A 503 -33.80 -39.60 -16.41
C THR A 503 -33.67 -38.27 -17.15
N TYR A 504 -34.31 -38.07 -18.30
CA TYR A 504 -34.45 -36.74 -18.87
C TYR A 504 -35.68 -36.07 -18.28
N GLN A 505 -35.48 -35.16 -17.33
CA GLN A 505 -36.53 -34.27 -16.82
C GLN A 505 -37.03 -33.37 -17.96
N PHE A 506 -37.98 -33.85 -18.75
CA PHE A 506 -38.92 -33.00 -19.46
C PHE A 506 -39.77 -32.27 -18.41
N LYS A 507 -39.31 -31.13 -17.92
CA LYS A 507 -40.22 -30.10 -17.43
C LYS A 507 -40.69 -29.30 -18.64
N LEU A 508 -41.59 -29.90 -19.40
CA LEU A 508 -42.55 -29.13 -20.19
C LEU A 508 -43.40 -28.37 -19.18
N PHE A 509 -43.20 -27.05 -19.11
CA PHE A 509 -44.20 -26.15 -18.55
C PHE A 509 -45.13 -25.70 -19.66
#